data_AF-A0A8E6UFG5-F1
#
_entry.id   AF-A0A8E6UFG5-F1
#
_cell.length_a   1.000
_cell.length_b   1.000
_cell.length_c   1.000
_cell.angle_alpha   90.00
_cell.angle_beta   90.00
_cell.angle_gamma   90.00
#
_symmetry.space_group_name_H-M   'P 1'
#
loop_
_entity.id
_entity.type
_entity.pdbx_description
1 polymer ?
#
loop_
_entity_poly.entity_id
_entity_poly.type
_entity_poly.pdbx_seq_one_letter_code
_entity_poly.pdbx_strand_id
1 'polypeptide(L)'
;MSVASIKTQNGNWNISGWTKFFIDKASGKDTQRPQLDVLLSFVREGDTVVVHSMDRLARNLDDLRRLVQGLTQRSVCIEFVKEHLTFTGEDSPMANLMLSVMGAFAEFERALIRERQREGIALAKTAWSLSGSKEIAV
;
A
#
# COMPACT_ATOMS: atom_id res chain seq x y z
N MET A 1 -4.40 -10.95 -5.49
CA MET A 1 -3.09 -11.65 -5.51
C MET A 1 -2.01 -10.61 -5.69
N SER A 2 -1.15 -10.46 -4.69
CA SER A 2 0.03 -9.60 -4.75
C SER A 2 1.21 -10.44 -5.25
N VAL A 3 1.94 -9.93 -6.24
CA VAL A 3 3.17 -10.54 -6.76
C VAL A 3 4.26 -9.49 -6.69
N ALA A 4 5.37 -9.84 -6.05
CA ALA A 4 6.59 -9.06 -6.02
C ALA A 4 7.77 -9.96 -6.41
N SER A 5 8.75 -9.37 -7.08
CA SER A 5 9.93 -10.06 -7.60
C SER A 5 11.18 -9.31 -7.14
N ILE A 6 12.29 -10.01 -6.96
CA ILE A 6 13.57 -9.38 -6.62
C ILE A 6 14.55 -9.62 -7.77
N LYS A 7 15.21 -8.53 -8.17
CA LYS A 7 16.36 -8.50 -9.05
C LYS A 7 17.59 -8.14 -8.22
N THR A 8 18.58 -9.02 -8.18
CA THR A 8 19.83 -8.82 -7.40
C THR A 8 20.97 -8.47 -8.36
N GLN A 9 21.86 -7.54 -7.98
CA GLN A 9 23.04 -7.20 -8.80
C GLN A 9 24.20 -8.22 -8.67
N ASN A 10 24.26 -9.00 -7.58
CA ASN A 10 25.45 -9.82 -7.29
C ASN A 10 25.23 -11.33 -7.47
N GLY A 11 25.76 -11.87 -8.57
CA GLY A 11 26.45 -13.17 -8.56
C GLY A 11 25.62 -14.46 -8.69
N ASN A 12 24.86 -14.64 -9.77
CA ASN A 12 24.91 -15.81 -10.65
C ASN A 12 23.85 -15.67 -11.75
N TRP A 13 24.30 -15.69 -12.99
CA TRP A 13 23.50 -15.41 -14.18
C TRP A 13 22.57 -16.57 -14.51
N ASN A 14 21.38 -16.59 -13.92
CA ASN A 14 20.24 -17.22 -14.59
C ASN A 14 19.59 -16.19 -15.52
N ILE A 15 19.43 -16.62 -16.77
CA ILE A 15 19.07 -15.94 -18.02
C ILE A 15 17.85 -14.98 -18.05
N SER A 16 17.34 -14.50 -16.91
CA SER A 16 16.27 -13.48 -16.87
C SER A 16 16.53 -12.30 -15.92
N GLY A 17 17.66 -12.26 -15.19
CA GLY A 17 17.98 -11.16 -14.28
C GLY A 17 17.10 -11.09 -13.03
N TRP A 18 16.17 -12.03 -12.84
CA TRP A 18 15.34 -12.16 -11.64
C TRP A 18 15.85 -13.31 -10.76
N THR A 19 16.02 -13.04 -9.47
CA THR A 19 16.63 -13.99 -8.55
C THR A 19 15.58 -14.74 -7.74
N LYS A 20 14.45 -14.09 -7.42
CA LYS A 20 13.40 -14.70 -6.58
C LYS A 20 12.03 -14.04 -6.77
N PHE A 21 10.96 -14.83 -6.62
CA PHE A 21 9.57 -14.39 -6.68
C PHE A 21 8.85 -14.64 -5.35
N PHE A 22 7.99 -13.70 -4.95
CA PHE A 22 7.20 -13.72 -3.73
C PHE A 22 5.73 -13.44 -4.08
N ILE A 23 4.84 -14.35 -3.67
CA ILE A 23 3.42 -14.28 -4.06
C ILE A 23 2.54 -14.43 -2.83
N ASP A 24 1.82 -13.37 -2.47
CA ASP A 24 0.76 -13.42 -1.48
C ASP A 24 -0.61 -13.55 -2.16
N LYS A 25 -1.36 -14.60 -1.81
CA LYS A 25 -2.78 -14.72 -2.14
C LYS A 25 -3.62 -14.04 -1.06
N ALA A 26 -3.66 -12.71 -1.08
CA ALA A 26 -4.62 -11.97 -0.27
C ALA A 26 -5.94 -11.78 -1.03
N SER A 27 -7.04 -12.27 -0.46
CA SER A 27 -8.38 -11.71 -0.65
C SER A 27 -8.48 -10.44 0.21
N GLY A 28 -9.20 -9.39 -0.22
CA GLY A 28 -9.14 -8.04 0.37
C GLY A 28 -9.47 -7.92 1.88
N LYS A 29 -9.86 -9.02 2.54
CA LYS A 29 -10.15 -9.11 3.98
C LYS A 29 -9.00 -9.71 4.81
N ASP A 30 -8.05 -10.42 4.18
CA ASP A 30 -6.99 -11.13 4.89
C ASP A 30 -5.79 -10.22 5.14
N THR A 31 -5.43 -10.05 6.41
CA THR A 31 -4.34 -9.19 6.88
C THR A 31 -2.97 -9.85 6.80
N GLN A 32 -2.88 -11.17 6.65
CA GLN A 32 -1.60 -11.87 6.65
C GLN A 32 -0.91 -11.81 5.28
N ARG A 33 0.36 -11.39 5.27
CA ARG A 33 1.22 -11.33 4.06
C ARG A 33 2.59 -11.95 4.35
N PRO A 34 2.63 -13.27 4.62
CA PRO A 34 3.86 -13.93 5.01
C PRO A 34 4.94 -13.82 3.94
N GLN A 35 4.59 -13.75 2.65
CA GLN A 35 5.61 -13.64 1.60
C GLN A 35 6.19 -12.23 1.52
N LEU A 36 5.43 -11.18 1.84
CA LEU A 36 5.97 -9.83 2.01
C LEU A 36 7.00 -9.78 3.14
N ASP A 37 6.71 -10.39 4.30
CA ASP A 37 7.66 -10.42 5.42
C ASP A 37 8.95 -11.16 5.05
N VAL A 38 8.83 -12.29 4.35
CA VAL A 38 10.00 -13.02 3.84
C VAL A 38 10.77 -12.18 2.83
N LEU A 39 10.10 -11.48 1.90
CA LEU A 39 10.74 -10.56 0.96
C LEU A 39 11.54 -9.48 1.71
N LEU A 40 10.93 -8.82 2.69
CA LEU A 40 11.57 -7.76 3.48
C LEU A 40 12.79 -8.27 4.26
N SER A 41 12.75 -9.51 4.74
CA SER A 41 13.89 -10.16 5.39
C SER A 41 14.99 -10.61 4.42
N PHE A 42 14.63 -10.87 3.16
CA PHE A 42 15.53 -11.42 2.14
C PHE A 42 16.33 -10.34 1.43
N VAL A 43 15.71 -9.20 1.11
CA VAL A 43 16.35 -8.10 0.38
C VAL A 43 17.59 -7.58 1.10
N ARG A 44 18.60 -7.21 0.32
CA ARG A 44 19.86 -6.64 0.78
C ARG A 44 20.14 -5.33 0.05
N GLU A 45 21.07 -4.56 0.60
CA GLU A 45 21.59 -3.36 -0.06
C GLU A 45 21.98 -3.66 -1.52
N GLY A 46 21.57 -2.76 -2.43
CA GLY A 46 21.80 -2.90 -3.87
C GLY A 46 20.77 -3.76 -4.62
N ASP A 47 19.86 -4.43 -3.92
CA ASP A 47 18.76 -5.16 -4.56
C ASP A 47 17.71 -4.20 -5.15
N THR A 48 16.99 -4.70 -6.15
CA THR A 48 15.78 -4.05 -6.68
C THR A 48 14.57 -4.94 -6.47
N VAL A 49 13.61 -4.45 -5.70
CA VAL A 49 12.28 -5.04 -5.58
C VAL A 49 11.42 -4.51 -6.71
N VAL A 50 10.88 -5.39 -7.53
CA VAL A 50 9.96 -5.01 -8.59
C VAL A 50 8.57 -5.54 -8.26
N VAL A 51 7.61 -4.63 -8.28
CA VAL A 51 6.22 -4.91 -7.99
C VAL A 51 5.38 -4.50 -9.19
N HIS A 52 4.35 -5.28 -9.49
CA HIS A 52 3.49 -4.97 -10.63
C HIS A 52 2.79 -3.62 -10.48
N SER A 53 2.21 -3.33 -9.30
CA SER A 53 1.55 -2.06 -9.04
C SER A 53 1.48 -1.72 -7.55
N MET A 54 1.28 -0.44 -7.23
CA MET A 54 1.24 0.05 -5.85
C MET A 54 0.13 -0.58 -5.00
N ASP A 55 -1.05 -0.76 -5.57
CA ASP A 55 -2.21 -1.40 -4.92
C ASP A 55 -1.96 -2.89 -4.58
N ARG A 56 -0.97 -3.50 -5.23
CA ARG A 56 -0.53 -4.86 -4.91
C ARG A 56 0.49 -4.86 -3.79
N LEU A 57 1.34 -3.83 -3.69
CA LEU A 57 2.31 -3.75 -2.61
C LEU A 57 1.68 -3.36 -1.28
N ALA A 58 0.74 -2.44 -1.27
CA ALA A 58 0.28 -1.79 -0.04
C ALA A 58 -1.25 -1.73 0.04
N ARG A 59 -1.79 -1.86 1.25
CA ARG A 59 -3.26 -1.84 1.48
C ARG A 59 -3.84 -0.44 1.53
N ASN A 60 -3.00 0.51 1.88
CA ASN A 60 -3.32 1.92 1.93
C ASN A 60 -2.01 2.68 1.73
N LEU A 61 -2.13 3.99 1.69
CA LEU A 61 -0.99 4.80 1.35
C LEU A 61 0.03 4.98 2.48
N ASP A 62 -0.40 4.94 3.75
CA ASP A 62 0.55 4.96 4.87
C ASP A 62 1.42 3.69 4.86
N ASP A 63 0.82 2.55 4.54
CA ASP A 63 1.50 1.27 4.33
C ASP A 63 2.49 1.38 3.16
N LEU A 64 2.07 1.96 2.03
CA LEU A 64 2.94 2.20 0.87
C LEU A 64 4.14 3.06 1.24
N ARG A 65 3.91 4.20 1.90
CA ARG A 65 4.96 5.12 2.33
C ARG A 65 5.97 4.42 3.24
N ARG A 66 5.49 3.67 4.24
CA ARG A 66 6.35 2.93 5.17
C ARG A 66 7.20 1.88 4.46
N LEU A 67 6.60 1.10 3.55
CA LEU A 67 7.31 0.05 2.80
C LEU A 67 8.39 0.66 1.89
N VAL A 68 8.05 1.71 1.13
CA VAL A 68 9.00 2.39 0.25
C VAL A 68 10.14 2.98 1.08
N GLN A 69 9.85 3.74 2.14
CA GLN A 69 10.89 4.33 3.00
C GLN A 69 11.77 3.27 3.68
N GLY A 70 11.18 2.17 4.17
CA GLY A 70 11.95 1.11 4.82
C GLY A 70 12.89 0.37 3.87
N LEU A 71 12.51 0.23 2.60
CA LEU A 71 13.38 -0.33 1.56
C LEU A 71 14.47 0.66 1.15
N THR A 72 14.10 1.90 0.85
CA THR A 72 15.05 2.90 0.36
C THR A 72 16.09 3.30 1.41
N GLN A 73 15.73 3.35 2.70
CA GLN A 73 16.69 3.56 3.79
C GLN A 73 17.74 2.45 3.91
N ARG A 74 17.47 1.27 3.35
CA ARG A 74 18.39 0.12 3.30
C ARG A 74 19.15 0.07 1.97
N SER A 75 19.15 1.15 1.19
CA SER A 75 19.72 1.21 -0.16
C SER A 75 19.13 0.14 -1.10
N VAL A 76 17.86 -0.21 -0.90
CA VAL A 76 17.10 -1.11 -1.78
C VAL A 76 16.25 -0.27 -2.71
N CYS A 77 16.38 -0.51 -4.01
CA CYS A 77 15.55 0.13 -5.01
C CYS A 77 14.18 -0.57 -5.09
N ILE A 78 13.10 0.19 -5.29
CA ILE A 78 11.78 -0.37 -5.58
C ILE A 78 11.21 0.22 -6.87
N GLU A 79 10.73 -0.67 -7.75
CA GLU A 79 10.14 -0.34 -9.05
C GLU A 79 8.68 -0.81 -9.12
N PHE A 80 7.81 0.06 -9.64
CA PHE A 80 6.41 -0.23 -9.93
C PHE A 80 6.19 -0.23 -11.44
N VAL A 81 5.90 -1.42 -11.98
CA VAL A 81 5.82 -1.64 -13.44
C VAL A 81 4.66 -0.87 -14.05
N LYS A 82 3.47 -0.94 -13.46
CA LYS A 82 2.25 -0.31 -13.98
C LYS A 82 2.31 1.21 -13.90
N GLU A 83 2.87 1.74 -12.83
CA GLU A 83 2.97 3.19 -12.61
C GLU A 83 4.22 3.81 -13.25
N HIS A 84 5.15 2.98 -13.76
CA HIS A 84 6.45 3.42 -14.29
C HIS A 84 7.24 4.29 -13.30
N LEU A 85 7.25 3.88 -12.03
CA LEU A 85 7.89 4.63 -10.94
C LEU A 85 8.97 3.81 -10.26
N THR A 86 10.09 4.47 -9.97
CA THR A 86 11.25 3.87 -9.31
C THR A 86 11.70 4.74 -8.14
N PHE A 87 11.98 4.12 -7.00
CA PHE A 87 12.43 4.78 -5.77
C PHE A 87 13.74 4.14 -5.33
N THR A 88 14.82 4.91 -5.31
CA THR A 88 16.19 4.41 -5.02
C THR A 88 16.72 4.83 -3.66
N GLY A 89 16.06 5.75 -2.96
CA GLY A 89 16.56 6.29 -1.68
C GLY A 89 17.59 7.41 -1.80
N GLU A 90 18.13 7.62 -3.00
CA GLU A 90 18.76 8.88 -3.34
C GLU A 90 17.69 9.98 -3.35
N ASP A 91 18.07 11.20 -2.93
CA ASP A 91 17.21 12.39 -2.94
C ASP A 91 16.76 12.71 -4.37
N SER A 92 15.75 11.98 -4.85
CA SER A 92 15.01 12.32 -6.04
C SER A 92 13.87 13.22 -5.58
N PRO A 93 13.91 14.53 -5.87
CA PRO A 93 12.84 15.45 -5.52
C PRO A 93 11.49 14.97 -6.07
N MET A 94 11.51 14.24 -7.20
CA MET A 94 10.32 13.63 -7.79
C MET A 94 9.78 12.46 -6.99
N ALA A 95 10.64 11.58 -6.46
CA ALA A 95 10.21 10.51 -5.57
C ALA A 95 9.54 11.06 -4.31
N ASN A 96 10.14 12.10 -3.70
CA ASN A 96 9.59 12.77 -2.52
C ASN A 96 8.28 13.51 -2.81
N LEU A 97 8.21 14.22 -3.95
CA LEU A 97 6.96 14.87 -4.40
C LEU A 97 5.87 13.83 -4.61
N MET A 98 6.17 12.74 -5.30
CA MET A 98 5.19 11.69 -5.60
C MET A 98 4.67 11.03 -4.31
N LEU A 99 5.56 10.73 -3.35
CA LEU A 99 5.16 10.22 -2.02
C LEU A 99 4.32 11.24 -1.25
N SER A 100 4.59 12.54 -1.38
CA SER A 100 3.84 13.61 -0.72
C SER A 100 2.45 13.79 -1.33
N VAL A 101 2.34 13.77 -2.67
CA VAL A 101 1.06 13.83 -3.40
C VAL A 101 0.20 12.62 -3.05
N MET A 102 0.81 11.44 -3.04
CA MET A 102 0.21 10.22 -2.52
C MET A 102 -0.35 10.46 -1.12
N GLY A 103 0.47 10.99 -0.20
CA GLY A 103 0.11 11.32 1.19
C GLY A 103 -1.18 12.14 1.26
N ALA A 104 -1.19 13.24 0.53
CA ALA A 104 -2.31 14.17 0.47
C ALA A 104 -3.59 13.50 -0.07
N PHE A 105 -3.48 12.66 -1.10
CA PHE A 105 -4.64 11.99 -1.69
C PHE A 105 -5.29 11.00 -0.72
N ALA A 106 -4.48 10.27 0.06
CA ALA A 106 -4.99 9.33 1.06
C ALA A 106 -5.65 10.02 2.27
N GLU A 107 -5.18 11.21 2.63
CA GLU A 107 -5.85 12.05 3.64
C GLU A 107 -7.18 12.57 3.11
N PHE A 108 -7.20 13.01 1.84
CA PHE A 108 -8.40 13.46 1.15
C PHE A 108 -9.47 12.35 1.08
N GLU A 109 -9.13 11.14 0.63
CA GLU A 109 -10.07 10.01 0.60
C GLU A 109 -10.62 9.66 2.00
N ARG A 110 -9.74 9.66 3.02
CA ARG A 110 -10.16 9.43 4.41
C ARG A 110 -11.11 10.53 4.91
N ALA A 111 -10.89 11.77 4.51
CA ALA A 111 -11.80 12.87 4.83
C ALA A 111 -13.17 12.67 4.18
N LEU A 112 -13.19 12.29 2.90
CA LEU A 112 -14.42 12.07 2.14
C LEU A 112 -15.24 10.89 2.70
N ILE A 113 -14.59 9.80 3.13
CA ILE A 113 -15.25 8.67 3.80
C ILE A 113 -15.90 9.15 5.11
N ARG A 114 -15.15 9.88 5.95
CA ARG A 114 -15.67 10.42 7.22
C ARG A 114 -16.86 11.35 7.02
N GLU A 115 -16.82 12.16 5.96
CA GLU A 115 -17.91 13.06 5.60
C GLU A 115 -19.20 12.30 5.27
N ARG A 116 -19.13 11.32 4.36
CA ARG A 116 -20.28 10.47 4.04
C ARG A 116 -20.82 9.71 5.24
N GLN A 117 -19.92 9.25 6.12
CA GLN A 117 -20.32 8.54 7.33
C GLN A 117 -21.10 9.46 8.28
N ARG A 118 -20.66 10.71 8.43
CA ARG A 118 -21.35 11.74 9.21
C ARG A 118 -22.72 12.07 8.62
N GLU A 119 -22.81 12.21 7.30
CA GLU A 119 -24.09 12.41 6.60
C GLU A 119 -25.05 11.24 6.82
N GLY A 120 -24.57 10.01 6.67
CA GLY A 120 -25.35 8.80 6.94
C GLY A 120 -25.85 8.72 8.38
N ILE A 121 -25.01 9.05 9.36
CA ILE A 121 -25.39 9.12 10.78
C ILE A 121 -26.44 10.21 11.01
N ALA A 122 -26.30 11.38 10.39
CA ALA A 122 -27.27 12.47 10.53
C ALA A 122 -28.65 12.06 9.98
N LEU A 123 -28.67 11.44 8.79
CA LEU A 123 -29.89 10.90 8.18
C LEU A 123 -30.51 9.78 9.02
N ALA A 124 -29.68 8.89 9.58
CA ALA A 124 -30.17 7.83 10.47
C ALA A 124 -30.74 8.40 11.78
N LYS A 125 -30.14 9.45 12.35
CA LYS A 125 -30.65 10.13 13.56
C LYS A 125 -31.98 10.84 13.29
N THR A 126 -32.13 11.52 12.17
CA THR A 126 -33.40 12.16 11.80
C THR A 126 -34.47 11.11 11.51
N ALA A 127 -34.15 10.05 10.76
CA ALA A 127 -35.07 8.93 10.52
C ALA A 127 -35.45 8.18 11.81
N TRP A 128 -34.51 8.00 12.73
CA TRP A 128 -34.76 7.45 14.06
C TRP A 128 -35.69 8.36 14.88
N SER A 129 -35.43 9.67 14.89
CA SER A 129 -36.31 10.65 15.55
C SER A 129 -37.73 10.65 14.96
N LEU A 130 -37.87 10.39 13.66
CA LEU A 130 -39.17 10.32 12.97
C LEU A 130 -39.89 8.97 13.15
N SER A 131 -39.15 7.88 13.43
CA SER A 131 -39.72 6.53 13.63
C SER A 131 -39.91 6.13 15.10
N GLY A 132 -39.27 6.84 16.04
CA GLY A 132 -39.13 6.47 17.45
C GLY A 132 -40.02 7.24 18.45
N SER A 133 -41.26 7.57 18.09
CA SER A 133 -42.29 7.95 19.07
C SER A 133 -43.55 7.11 18.88
N LYS A 134 -43.40 5.78 18.83
CA LYS A 134 -44.48 4.89 19.25
C LYS A 134 -44.20 4.48 20.69
N GLU A 135 -44.80 5.25 21.58
CA GLU A 135 -44.97 4.94 22.99
C GLU A 135 -45.55 3.53 23.11
N ILE A 136 -44.77 2.62 23.71
CA ILE A 136 -45.25 1.28 24.04
C ILE A 136 -46.02 1.45 25.35
N ALA A 137 -47.33 1.63 25.25
CA ALA A 137 -48.21 1.63 26.41
C ALA A 137 -48.21 0.22 27.02
N VAL A 138 -47.71 0.12 28.25
CA VAL A 138 -47.76 -1.08 29.10
C VAL A 138 -48.92 -0.96 30.07
#